data_AF-A0A2V9JNZ1-F1
#
_entry.id   AF-A0A2V9JNZ1-F1
#
_cell.length_a   1.000
_cell.length_b   1.000
_cell.length_c   1.000
_cell.angle_alpha   90.00
_cell.angle_beta   90.00
_cell.angle_gamma   90.00
#
_symmetry.space_group_name_H-M   'P 1'
#
loop_
_entity.id
_entity.type
_entity.pdbx_description
1 polymer ?
#
loop_
_entity_poly.entity_id
_entity_poly.type
_entity_poly.pdbx_seq_one_letter_code
_entity_poly.pdbx_strand_id
1 'polypeptide(L)'
;MRAADSVLGEVFAAGTSAALGALLGKARERIDHAVGCGRRAVASVGRLVPEARRAAVLGSLAPLEESLDRAGAAQLRRIEGAVSARARQLGSEAAAPPRSDPGEAGRVIIRRKRFGTLPLDEIPPDERRGFPSGAWSEPLISALYLCDGRRPLSEVIRLVEVEHGPVRVDLAGYFRFLAERGYVELVTK
;
A
#
# COMPACT_ATOMS: atom_id res chain seq x y z
N MET A 1 2.00 0.15 -16.16
CA MET A 1 3.06 -0.13 -15.17
C MET A 1 4.08 1.03 -15.15
N ARG A 2 3.66 2.23 -14.70
CA ARG A 2 4.48 3.48 -14.66
C ARG A 2 5.30 3.64 -13.36
N ALA A 3 5.20 2.69 -12.43
CA ALA A 3 5.76 2.83 -11.08
C ALA A 3 7.30 2.78 -11.02
N ALA A 4 7.94 2.01 -11.89
CA ALA A 4 9.40 1.89 -11.91
C ALA A 4 10.09 3.11 -12.53
N ASP A 5 9.47 3.75 -13.53
CA ASP A 5 10.11 4.84 -14.27
C ASP A 5 10.23 6.12 -13.43
N SER A 6 9.27 6.41 -12.54
CA SER A 6 9.40 7.57 -11.64
C SER A 6 10.53 7.38 -10.61
N VAL A 7 10.66 6.18 -10.07
CA VAL A 7 11.71 5.85 -9.08
C VAL A 7 13.09 5.93 -9.70
N LEU A 8 13.26 5.47 -10.94
CA LEU A 8 14.56 5.57 -11.63
C LEU A 8 15.01 7.03 -11.76
N GLY A 9 14.08 7.95 -12.10
CA GLY A 9 14.37 9.38 -12.10
C GLY A 9 14.83 9.91 -10.73
N GLU A 10 14.13 9.52 -9.66
CA GLU A 10 14.49 9.88 -8.28
C GLU A 10 15.87 9.32 -7.87
N VAL A 11 16.21 8.10 -8.30
CA VAL A 11 17.53 7.49 -8.05
C VAL A 11 18.64 8.31 -8.71
N PHE A 12 18.47 8.76 -9.95
CA PHE A 12 19.48 9.59 -10.61
C PHE A 12 19.67 10.96 -9.93
N ALA A 13 18.60 11.53 -9.38
CA ALA A 13 18.63 12.78 -8.65
C ALA A 13 19.16 12.65 -7.21
N ALA A 14 19.21 11.43 -6.64
CA ALA A 14 19.65 11.23 -5.28
C ALA A 14 21.12 11.61 -5.07
N GLY A 15 21.38 12.37 -4.00
CA GLY A 15 22.70 12.87 -3.64
C GLY A 15 23.37 12.14 -2.47
N THR A 16 22.66 11.22 -1.80
CA THR A 16 23.18 10.53 -0.60
C THR A 16 22.88 9.03 -0.62
N SER A 17 23.76 8.25 0.01
CA SER A 17 23.58 6.81 0.22
C SER A 17 22.29 6.48 0.98
N ALA A 18 21.92 7.30 1.97
CA ALA A 18 20.68 7.15 2.73
C ALA A 18 19.42 7.34 1.85
N ALA A 19 19.42 8.35 0.98
CA ALA A 19 18.33 8.57 0.03
C ALA A 19 18.19 7.39 -0.95
N LEU A 20 19.31 6.85 -1.43
CA LEU A 20 19.32 5.66 -2.27
C LEU A 20 18.74 4.42 -1.57
N GLY A 21 19.11 4.19 -0.31
CA GLY A 21 18.56 3.11 0.50
C GLY A 21 17.05 3.22 0.70
N ALA A 22 16.56 4.43 1.01
CA ALA A 22 15.13 4.70 1.16
C ALA A 22 14.36 4.49 -0.16
N LEU A 23 14.91 4.97 -1.28
CA LEU A 23 14.32 4.77 -2.61
C LEU A 23 14.24 3.28 -2.98
N LEU A 24 15.29 2.51 -2.71
CA LEU A 24 15.29 1.07 -2.96
C LEU A 24 14.24 0.34 -2.10
N GLY A 25 14.13 0.67 -0.81
CA GLY A 25 13.11 0.13 0.08
C GLY A 25 11.69 0.40 -0.44
N LYS A 26 11.40 1.67 -0.74
CA LYS A 26 10.12 2.10 -1.32
C LYS A 26 9.81 1.40 -2.64
N ALA A 27 10.80 1.26 -3.51
CA ALA A 27 10.63 0.58 -4.81
C ALA A 27 10.24 -0.88 -4.64
N ARG A 28 10.98 -1.60 -3.80
CA ARG A 28 10.74 -3.02 -3.50
C ARG A 28 9.33 -3.22 -2.95
N GLU A 29 8.96 -2.42 -1.96
CA GLU A 29 7.65 -2.47 -1.33
C GLU A 29 6.50 -2.24 -2.32
N ARG A 30 6.63 -1.24 -3.22
CA ARG A 30 5.63 -0.97 -4.25
C ARG A 30 5.50 -2.11 -5.26
N ILE A 31 6.63 -2.70 -5.67
CA ILE A 31 6.65 -3.85 -6.59
C ILE A 31 5.98 -5.06 -5.92
N ASP A 32 6.38 -5.40 -4.69
CA ASP A 32 5.83 -6.54 -3.95
C ASP A 32 4.32 -6.38 -3.72
N HIS A 33 3.89 -5.18 -3.36
CA HIS A 33 2.47 -4.87 -3.22
C HIS A 33 1.70 -5.06 -4.53
N ALA A 34 2.20 -4.52 -5.64
CA ALA A 34 1.56 -4.62 -6.95
C ALA A 34 1.48 -6.07 -7.44
N VAL A 35 2.57 -6.84 -7.29
CA VAL A 35 2.60 -8.28 -7.61
C VAL A 35 1.58 -9.03 -6.75
N GLY A 36 1.55 -8.77 -5.44
CA GLY A 36 0.58 -9.37 -4.53
C GLY A 36 -0.88 -9.05 -4.90
N CYS A 37 -1.18 -7.82 -5.30
CA CYS A 37 -2.49 -7.42 -5.84
C CYS A 37 -2.83 -8.20 -7.12
N GLY A 38 -1.89 -8.28 -8.06
CA GLY A 38 -2.06 -9.03 -9.30
C GLY A 38 -2.35 -10.51 -9.06
N ARG A 39 -1.61 -11.16 -8.15
CA ARG A 39 -1.85 -12.58 -7.80
C ARG A 39 -3.23 -12.79 -7.19
N ARG A 40 -3.65 -11.92 -6.26
CA ARG A 40 -5.01 -11.99 -5.70
C ARG A 40 -6.09 -11.78 -6.77
N ALA A 41 -5.84 -10.90 -7.74
CA ALA A 41 -6.76 -10.68 -8.86
C ALA A 41 -6.87 -11.94 -9.74
N VAL A 42 -5.75 -12.57 -10.10
CA VAL A 42 -5.75 -13.84 -10.86
C VAL A 42 -6.46 -14.96 -10.08
N ALA A 43 -6.09 -15.15 -8.82
CA ALA A 43 -6.71 -16.17 -7.96
C ALA A 43 -8.22 -15.94 -7.74
N SER A 44 -8.70 -14.70 -7.90
CA SER A 44 -10.11 -14.37 -7.72
C SER A 44 -11.04 -15.06 -8.72
N VAL A 45 -10.52 -15.50 -9.87
CA VAL A 45 -11.25 -16.30 -10.87
C VAL A 45 -11.82 -17.57 -10.24
N GLY A 46 -11.13 -18.16 -9.26
CA GLY A 46 -11.60 -19.34 -8.54
C GLY A 46 -12.97 -19.16 -7.86
N ARG A 47 -13.39 -17.91 -7.58
CA ARG A 47 -14.72 -17.58 -7.03
C ARG A 47 -15.85 -17.76 -8.05
N LEU A 48 -15.54 -17.72 -9.33
CA LEU A 48 -16.49 -17.84 -10.44
C LEU A 48 -16.59 -19.27 -10.98
N VAL A 49 -15.69 -20.16 -10.56
CA VAL A 49 -15.58 -21.53 -11.08
C VAL A 49 -16.27 -22.51 -10.10
N PRO A 50 -17.08 -23.46 -10.61
CA PRO A 50 -17.63 -24.55 -9.80
C PRO A 50 -16.52 -25.32 -9.08
N GLU A 51 -16.79 -25.75 -7.84
CA GLU A 51 -15.79 -26.38 -6.97
C GLU A 51 -15.04 -27.54 -7.64
N ALA A 52 -15.78 -28.41 -8.34
CA ALA A 52 -15.23 -29.58 -9.04
C ALA A 52 -14.15 -29.24 -10.08
N ARG A 53 -14.15 -28.01 -10.63
CA ARG A 53 -13.19 -27.55 -11.65
C ARG A 53 -12.21 -26.50 -11.12
N ARG A 54 -12.36 -26.04 -9.87
CA ARG A 54 -11.60 -24.91 -9.32
C ARG A 54 -10.10 -25.18 -9.33
N ALA A 55 -9.66 -26.35 -8.85
CA ALA A 55 -8.24 -26.71 -8.79
C ALA A 55 -7.61 -26.74 -10.19
N ALA A 56 -8.29 -27.33 -11.18
CA ALA A 56 -7.82 -27.38 -12.56
C ALA A 56 -7.70 -25.98 -13.18
N VAL A 57 -8.70 -25.11 -12.99
CA VAL A 57 -8.67 -23.74 -13.51
C VAL A 57 -7.58 -22.91 -12.83
N LEU A 58 -7.47 -22.95 -11.50
CA LEU A 58 -6.39 -22.24 -10.79
C LEU A 58 -5.01 -22.76 -11.22
N GLY A 59 -4.86 -24.07 -11.43
CA GLY A 59 -3.64 -24.66 -11.99
C GLY A 59 -3.31 -24.11 -13.38
N SER A 60 -4.29 -23.92 -14.25
CA SER A 60 -4.07 -23.32 -15.58
C SER A 60 -3.70 -21.83 -15.53
N LEU A 61 -3.96 -21.15 -14.42
CA LEU A 61 -3.61 -19.74 -14.21
C LEU A 61 -2.21 -19.56 -13.57
N ALA A 62 -1.60 -20.63 -13.08
CA ALA A 62 -0.26 -20.57 -12.46
C ALA A 62 0.80 -19.87 -13.35
N PRO A 63 0.84 -20.08 -14.69
CA PRO A 63 1.78 -19.35 -15.55
C PRO A 63 1.61 -17.83 -15.53
N LEU A 64 0.38 -17.32 -15.29
CA LEU A 64 0.13 -15.89 -15.15
C LEU A 64 0.68 -15.35 -13.83
N GLU A 65 0.52 -16.10 -12.73
CA GLU A 65 1.13 -15.72 -11.44
C GLU A 65 2.66 -15.70 -11.54
N GLU A 66 3.26 -16.72 -12.15
CA GLU A 66 4.71 -16.73 -12.39
C GLU A 66 5.17 -15.57 -13.28
N SER A 67 4.36 -15.18 -14.26
CA SER A 67 4.65 -14.03 -15.11
C SER A 67 4.70 -12.73 -14.31
N LEU A 68 3.77 -12.56 -13.35
CA LEU A 68 3.76 -11.42 -12.43
C LEU A 68 5.02 -11.42 -11.55
N ASP A 69 5.38 -12.58 -10.98
CA ASP A 69 6.59 -12.72 -10.16
C ASP A 69 7.86 -12.39 -10.96
N ARG A 70 7.97 -12.92 -12.19
CA ARG A 70 9.10 -12.63 -13.10
C ARG A 70 9.17 -11.15 -13.46
N ALA A 71 8.04 -10.51 -13.74
CA ALA A 71 7.98 -9.10 -14.07
C ALA A 71 8.42 -8.23 -12.89
N GLY A 72 7.91 -8.51 -11.68
CA GLY A 72 8.31 -7.82 -10.45
C GLY A 72 9.81 -7.96 -10.18
N ALA A 73 10.34 -9.17 -10.26
CA ALA A 73 11.77 -9.43 -10.07
C ALA A 73 12.64 -8.71 -11.12
N ALA A 74 12.20 -8.65 -12.37
CA ALA A 74 12.91 -7.91 -13.43
C ALA A 74 12.95 -6.40 -13.17
N GLN A 75 11.84 -5.82 -12.70
CA GLN A 75 11.80 -4.40 -12.34
C GLN A 75 12.71 -4.10 -11.14
N LEU A 76 12.67 -4.93 -10.11
CA LEU A 76 13.50 -4.74 -8.92
C LEU A 76 14.99 -4.80 -9.27
N ARG A 77 15.41 -5.79 -10.06
CA ARG A 77 16.81 -5.90 -10.54
C ARG A 77 17.26 -4.65 -11.29
N ARG A 78 16.39 -4.06 -12.13
CA ARG A 78 16.70 -2.82 -12.86
C ARG A 78 16.95 -1.65 -11.90
N ILE A 79 16.13 -1.52 -10.86
CA ILE A 79 16.27 -0.46 -9.85
C ILE A 79 17.50 -0.69 -8.98
N GLU A 80 17.74 -1.93 -8.54
CA GLU A 80 18.95 -2.32 -7.78
C GLU A 80 20.23 -2.01 -8.56
N GLY A 81 20.25 -2.29 -9.87
CA GLY A 81 21.35 -1.93 -10.75
C GLY A 81 21.57 -0.42 -10.84
N ALA A 82 20.50 0.37 -10.99
CA ALA A 82 20.57 1.83 -11.04
C ALA A 82 21.05 2.44 -9.70
N VAL A 83 20.53 1.93 -8.58
CA VAL A 83 20.94 2.34 -7.22
C VAL A 83 22.42 2.04 -6.99
N SER A 84 22.87 0.83 -7.36
CA SER A 84 24.27 0.42 -7.22
C SER A 84 25.20 1.29 -8.08
N ALA A 85 24.80 1.58 -9.32
CA ALA A 85 25.57 2.46 -10.21
C ALA A 85 25.67 3.87 -9.64
N ARG A 86 24.57 4.43 -9.12
CA ARG A 86 24.54 5.76 -8.52
C ARG A 86 25.35 5.83 -7.22
N ALA A 87 25.26 4.82 -6.37
CA ALA A 87 26.04 4.75 -5.13
C ALA A 87 27.55 4.80 -5.42
N ARG A 88 28.02 4.03 -6.42
CA ARG A 88 29.41 4.07 -6.88
C ARG A 88 29.83 5.47 -7.37
N GLN A 89 28.97 6.18 -8.10
CA GLN A 89 29.24 7.56 -8.51
C GLN A 89 29.38 8.51 -7.31
N LEU A 90 28.67 8.24 -6.21
CA LEU A 90 28.77 8.98 -4.96
C LEU A 90 29.93 8.49 -4.07
N GLY A 91 30.76 7.54 -4.52
CA GLY A 91 31.86 6.98 -3.75
C GLY A 91 31.42 6.18 -2.52
N SER A 92 30.19 5.63 -2.52
CA SER A 92 29.62 4.89 -1.39
C SER A 92 28.83 3.65 -1.85
N GLU A 93 28.45 2.79 -0.91
CA GLU A 93 27.40 1.80 -1.12
C GLU A 93 26.05 2.39 -0.71
N ALA A 94 24.94 1.88 -1.26
CA ALA A 94 23.62 2.29 -0.82
C ALA A 94 23.35 1.77 0.59
N ALA A 95 22.87 2.65 1.48
CA ALA A 95 22.54 2.25 2.84
C ALA A 95 21.37 1.26 2.84
N ALA A 96 21.26 0.49 3.92
CA ALA A 96 20.06 -0.31 4.15
C ALA A 96 18.82 0.61 4.19
N PRO A 97 17.66 0.14 3.68
CA PRO A 97 16.42 0.89 3.81
C PRO A 97 16.11 1.18 5.29
N PRO A 98 15.59 2.37 5.61
CA PRO A 98 15.20 2.69 6.98
C PRO A 98 14.11 1.72 7.46
N ARG A 99 14.22 1.28 8.71
CA ARG A 99 13.13 0.56 9.39
C ARG A 99 12.16 1.59 9.97
N SER A 100 10.88 1.49 9.62
CA SER A 100 9.83 2.29 10.24
C SER A 100 9.37 1.63 11.54
N ASP A 101 9.41 2.37 12.65
CA ASP A 101 8.72 1.99 13.89
C ASP A 101 7.22 2.26 13.72
N PRO A 102 6.35 1.25 13.82
CA PRO A 102 4.92 1.42 13.63
C PRO A 102 4.24 2.23 14.76
N GLY A 103 4.91 2.47 15.90
CA GLY A 103 4.40 3.29 17.00
C GLY A 103 3.03 2.82 17.52
N GLU A 104 2.21 3.77 17.97
CA GLU A 104 0.85 3.52 18.48
C GLU A 104 -0.08 2.94 17.40
N ALA A 105 0.04 3.41 16.16
CA ALA A 105 -0.74 2.91 15.02
C ALA A 105 -0.50 1.41 14.75
N GLY A 106 0.63 0.86 15.20
CA GLY A 106 0.91 -0.58 15.16
C GLY A 106 0.02 -1.43 16.06
N ARG A 107 -0.60 -0.84 17.08
CA ARG A 107 -1.43 -1.55 18.08
C ARG A 107 -2.92 -1.43 17.82
N VAL A 108 -3.32 -0.46 16.98
CA VAL A 108 -4.72 -0.18 16.68
C VAL A 108 -5.14 -0.95 15.43
N ILE A 109 -6.21 -1.72 15.52
CA ILE A 109 -6.88 -2.36 14.39
C ILE A 109 -8.21 -1.66 14.18
N ILE A 110 -8.50 -1.27 12.95
CA ILE A 110 -9.78 -0.64 12.59
C ILE A 110 -10.71 -1.69 11.99
N ARG A 111 -11.93 -1.78 12.51
CA ARG A 111 -13.02 -2.57 11.94
C ARG A 111 -14.11 -1.63 11.44
N ARG A 112 -14.36 -1.65 10.13
CA ARG A 112 -15.49 -0.91 9.53
C ARG A 112 -16.83 -1.51 9.96
N LYS A 113 -17.83 -0.65 10.20
CA LYS A 113 -19.21 -1.05 10.51
C LYS A 113 -20.15 -0.98 9.30
N ARG A 114 -19.77 -0.26 8.24
CA ARG A 114 -20.56 -0.09 7.01
C ARG A 114 -19.72 -0.47 5.79
N PHE A 115 -20.39 -1.00 4.76
CA PHE A 115 -19.81 -1.20 3.43
C PHE A 115 -20.00 0.06 2.57
N GLY A 116 -19.14 0.24 1.57
CA GLY A 116 -19.17 1.41 0.69
C GLY A 116 -18.26 2.55 1.16
N THR A 117 -18.36 3.67 0.48
CA THR A 117 -17.64 4.89 0.83
C THR A 117 -18.35 5.65 1.97
N LEU A 118 -17.66 6.62 2.59
CA LEU A 118 -18.22 7.41 3.69
C LEU A 118 -18.34 8.88 3.28
N PRO A 119 -19.51 9.33 2.78
CA PRO A 119 -19.68 10.70 2.29
C PRO A 119 -19.73 11.75 3.41
N LEU A 120 -20.05 11.33 4.65
CA LEU A 120 -20.20 12.17 5.84
C LEU A 120 -21.39 13.15 5.76
N ASP A 121 -22.39 12.87 4.92
CA ASP A 121 -23.55 13.76 4.71
C ASP A 121 -24.39 13.96 5.99
N GLU A 122 -24.36 12.98 6.91
CA GLU A 122 -25.01 13.05 8.22
C GLU A 122 -24.29 13.99 9.21
N ILE A 123 -23.11 14.52 8.86
CA ILE A 123 -22.28 15.37 9.74
C ILE A 123 -22.16 16.78 9.12
N PRO A 124 -22.59 17.83 9.83
CA PRO A 124 -22.39 19.22 9.42
C PRO A 124 -20.90 19.53 9.15
N PRO A 125 -20.56 20.31 8.11
CA PRO A 125 -19.16 20.57 7.72
C PRO A 125 -18.26 21.10 8.84
N ASP A 126 -18.80 21.96 9.71
CA ASP A 126 -18.14 22.53 10.88
C ASP A 126 -17.80 21.47 11.95
N GLU A 127 -18.62 20.42 12.07
CA GLU A 127 -18.36 19.31 12.98
C GLU A 127 -17.35 18.30 12.46
N ARG A 128 -16.95 18.37 11.17
CA ARG A 128 -16.00 17.43 10.56
C ARG A 128 -14.55 17.64 10.99
N ARG A 129 -14.25 18.68 11.78
CA ARG A 129 -12.89 19.00 12.28
C ARG A 129 -11.85 19.14 11.14
N GLY A 130 -12.29 19.61 9.98
CA GLY A 130 -11.44 19.73 8.79
C GLY A 130 -11.17 18.40 8.04
N PHE A 131 -11.72 17.27 8.48
CA PHE A 131 -11.58 16.01 7.74
C PHE A 131 -12.46 16.02 6.48
N PRO A 132 -11.91 15.58 5.33
CA PRO A 132 -12.65 15.58 4.08
C PRO A 132 -13.64 14.40 4.02
N SER A 133 -14.58 14.51 3.09
CA SER A 133 -15.46 13.40 2.74
C SER A 133 -14.65 12.22 2.21
N GLY A 134 -14.90 11.03 2.74
CA GLY A 134 -14.32 9.78 2.26
C GLY A 134 -14.98 9.24 0.99
N ALA A 135 -16.01 9.89 0.45
CA ALA A 135 -16.67 9.46 -0.79
C ALA A 135 -15.92 9.80 -2.07
N TRP A 136 -15.06 10.82 -2.02
CA TRP A 136 -14.38 11.37 -3.21
C TRP A 136 -12.87 11.41 -3.07
N SER A 137 -12.33 10.71 -2.07
CA SER A 137 -10.90 10.67 -1.79
C SER A 137 -10.38 9.24 -1.93
N GLU A 138 -9.70 8.96 -3.04
CA GLU A 138 -9.14 7.62 -3.31
C GLU A 138 -8.25 7.08 -2.17
N PRO A 139 -7.38 7.89 -1.51
CA PRO A 139 -6.62 7.41 -0.36
C PRO A 139 -7.50 7.02 0.83
N LEU A 140 -8.55 7.79 1.13
CA LEU A 140 -9.47 7.48 2.24
C LEU A 140 -10.35 6.28 1.93
N ILE A 141 -10.80 6.14 0.69
CA ILE A 141 -11.53 4.97 0.21
C ILE A 141 -10.64 3.73 0.39
N SER A 142 -9.40 3.78 -0.10
CA SER A 142 -8.47 2.65 -0.01
C SER A 142 -8.17 2.29 1.44
N ALA A 143 -7.92 3.29 2.30
CA ALA A 143 -7.74 3.09 3.74
C ALA A 143 -8.93 2.36 4.37
N LEU A 144 -10.16 2.83 4.11
CA LEU A 144 -11.39 2.25 4.66
C LEU A 144 -11.60 0.79 4.23
N TYR A 145 -11.28 0.46 2.97
CA TYR A 145 -11.40 -0.91 2.46
C TYR A 145 -10.32 -1.86 3.00
N LEU A 146 -9.15 -1.33 3.37
CA LEU A 146 -8.08 -2.09 4.02
C LEU A 146 -8.35 -2.36 5.52
N CYS A 147 -9.22 -1.56 6.15
CA CYS A 147 -9.69 -1.74 7.54
C CYS A 147 -10.67 -2.92 7.69
N ASP A 148 -10.17 -4.13 7.50
CA ASP A 148 -10.91 -5.39 7.56
C ASP A 148 -11.01 -6.00 8.97
N GLY A 149 -10.59 -5.27 10.01
CA GLY A 149 -10.54 -5.76 11.39
C GLY A 149 -9.41 -6.76 11.66
N ARG A 150 -8.42 -6.88 10.77
CA ARG A 150 -7.24 -7.76 10.96
C ARG A 150 -5.93 -7.00 10.92
N ARG A 151 -5.80 -6.02 10.02
CA ARG A 151 -4.56 -5.25 9.83
C ARG A 151 -4.41 -4.15 10.88
N PRO A 152 -3.20 -3.96 11.43
CA PRO A 152 -2.90 -2.78 12.23
C PRO A 152 -2.95 -1.53 11.35
N LEU A 153 -3.29 -0.38 11.94
CA LEU A 153 -3.44 0.88 11.24
C LEU A 153 -2.13 1.34 10.61
N SER A 154 -0.98 1.05 11.21
CA SER A 154 0.33 1.32 10.59
C SER A 154 0.50 0.61 9.26
N GLU A 155 0.01 -0.63 9.13
CA GLU A 155 0.03 -1.36 7.86
C GLU A 155 -0.94 -0.73 6.85
N VAL A 156 -2.12 -0.30 7.29
CA VAL A 156 -3.09 0.40 6.42
C VAL A 156 -2.48 1.68 5.86
N ILE A 157 -1.92 2.54 6.72
CA ILE A 157 -1.27 3.81 6.31
C ILE A 157 -0.18 3.52 5.26
N ARG A 158 0.72 2.59 5.58
CA ARG A 158 1.82 2.18 4.70
C ARG A 158 1.32 1.70 3.33
N LEU A 159 0.29 0.85 3.30
CA LEU A 159 -0.26 0.33 2.04
C LEU A 159 -0.95 1.42 1.21
N VAL A 160 -1.66 2.35 1.86
CA VAL A 160 -2.27 3.49 1.17
C VAL A 160 -1.19 4.40 0.57
N GLU A 161 -0.09 4.65 1.29
CA GLU A 161 1.02 5.45 0.78
C GLU A 161 1.77 4.78 -0.38
N VAL A 162 1.87 3.45 -0.34
CA VAL A 162 2.43 2.66 -1.44
C VAL A 162 1.62 2.82 -2.73
N GLU A 163 0.29 2.86 -2.61
CA GLU A 163 -0.64 2.96 -3.73
C GLU A 163 -0.77 4.40 -4.24
N HIS A 164 -1.01 5.35 -3.34
CA HIS A 164 -1.38 6.73 -3.66
C HIS A 164 -0.23 7.76 -3.53
N GLY A 165 0.91 7.34 -2.99
CA GLY A 165 1.99 8.25 -2.59
C GLY A 165 1.72 8.92 -1.23
N PRO A 166 2.50 9.95 -0.85
CA PRO A 166 2.37 10.60 0.45
C PRO A 166 0.95 11.11 0.71
N VAL A 167 0.34 10.63 1.80
CA VAL A 167 -1.01 11.01 2.20
C VAL A 167 -0.94 12.21 3.14
N ARG A 168 -1.59 13.31 2.79
CA ARG A 168 -1.59 14.55 3.60
C ARG A 168 -2.58 14.54 4.76
N VAL A 169 -3.56 13.64 4.72
CA VAL A 169 -4.58 13.52 5.76
C VAL A 169 -4.04 12.68 6.91
N ASP A 170 -4.21 13.14 8.15
CA ASP A 170 -3.95 12.33 9.34
C ASP A 170 -4.96 11.17 9.40
N LEU A 171 -4.57 10.01 8.88
CA LEU A 171 -5.41 8.81 8.87
C LEU A 171 -5.73 8.31 10.28
N ALA A 172 -4.82 8.47 11.25
CA ALA A 172 -5.07 8.07 12.63
C ALA A 172 -6.10 8.98 13.30
N GLY A 173 -5.98 10.29 13.13
CA GLY A 173 -7.01 11.27 13.51
C GLY A 173 -8.34 11.00 12.83
N TYR A 174 -8.32 10.72 11.52
CA TYR A 174 -9.52 10.44 10.73
C TYR A 174 -10.29 9.22 11.25
N PHE A 175 -9.61 8.10 11.52
CA PHE A 175 -10.28 6.91 12.04
C PHE A 175 -10.76 7.07 13.48
N ARG A 176 -10.06 7.85 14.32
CA ARG A 176 -10.58 8.24 15.65
C ARG A 176 -11.87 9.05 15.52
N PHE A 177 -11.89 10.05 14.64
CA PHE A 177 -13.08 10.85 14.33
C PHE A 177 -14.26 10.00 13.84
N LEU A 178 -14.00 9.03 12.94
CA LEU A 178 -15.03 8.11 12.46
C LEU A 178 -15.56 7.19 13.56
N ALA A 179 -14.71 6.78 14.51
CA ALA A 179 -15.09 5.90 15.60
C ALA A 179 -15.96 6.60 16.66
N GLU A 180 -15.63 7.84 17.00
CA GLU A 180 -16.46 8.70 17.87
C GLU A 180 -17.90 8.83 17.36
N ARG A 181 -18.08 8.73 16.03
CA ARG A 181 -19.38 8.82 15.35
C ARG A 181 -19.96 7.46 14.97
N GLY A 182 -19.33 6.37 15.39
CA GLY A 182 -19.85 5.02 15.20
C GLY A 182 -19.75 4.45 13.78
N TYR A 183 -18.96 5.05 12.88
CA TYR A 183 -18.74 4.49 11.53
C TYR A 183 -17.74 3.33 11.52
N VAL A 184 -16.81 3.33 12.46
CA VAL A 184 -15.80 2.28 12.64
C VAL A 184 -15.66 1.92 14.12
N GLU A 185 -14.92 0.86 14.40
CA GLU A 185 -14.51 0.43 15.74
C GLU A 185 -12.98 0.36 15.78
N LEU A 186 -12.39 0.85 16.88
CA LEU A 186 -10.97 0.68 17.18
C LEU A 186 -10.81 -0.50 18.12
N VAL A 187 -10.02 -1.48 17.71
CA VAL A 187 -9.65 -2.64 18.52
C VAL A 187 -8.16 -2.54 18.81
N THR A 188 -7.79 -2.31 20.06
CA THR A 188 -6.38 -2.29 20.46
C THR A 188 -5.93 -3.71 20.79
N LYS A 189 -4.76 -4.09 20.28
CA LYS A 189 -4.06 -5.32 20.67
C LYS A 189 -3.21 -5.11 21.93
#